data_AF-D6TFT0-F1
#
_entry.id   AF-D6TFT0-F1
#
_cell.length_a   1.000
_cell.length_b   1.000
_cell.length_c   1.000
_cell.angle_alpha   90.00
_cell.angle_beta   90.00
_cell.angle_gamma   90.00
#
_symmetry.space_group_name_H-M   'P 1'
#
loop_
_entity.id
_entity.type
_entity.pdbx_description
1 polymer ?
#
loop_
_entity_poly.entity_id
_entity_poly.type
_entity_poly.pdbx_seq_one_letter_code
_entity_poly.pdbx_strand_id
1 'polypeptide(L)'
;MITRLTTGEAASEKQHLKRASIKSARGRRAVRYQGAPCTCQLLPLTHTEALQEIREAEEPLLEKILLPTELLQEVQQHIQELLTRRQPFSLFALHIVQVERQSTYDATTHKYVFRPPRCSHPAPGFMNQLEDKIKAVLRGSDHLRTHGEGSALLFLPGVGSGGAYNILERIYAQVDLLEAETIIPPLRHETHIVIGYTSFPEQQETYEGFLQQLGRCARRVTLKPRMLLPISAAHSRHSNLYHQPPAYEAAMPSQVSFMHLPTCLPRRLTRLIPYSVACTLRCVPLGREQQALTVALADPSNHESLDYLAQLTHMTIFPVACRHEELDILLATKW
;
A
#
# COMPACT_ATOMS: atom_id res chain seq x y z
N MET A 1 61.15 -40.55 -22.44
CA MET A 1 60.91 -41.37 -21.22
C MET A 1 59.40 -41.37 -20.99
N ILE A 2 58.70 -42.43 -21.40
CA ILE A 2 58.03 -43.43 -20.52
C ILE A 2 56.80 -42.80 -19.82
N THR A 3 55.52 -43.16 -20.00
CA THR A 3 54.83 -44.31 -20.65
C THR A 3 53.34 -43.94 -20.85
N ARG A 4 52.72 -44.45 -21.93
CA ARG A 4 51.27 -44.74 -22.06
C ARG A 4 50.96 -46.09 -21.39
N LEU A 5 49.71 -46.29 -20.95
CA LEU A 5 48.86 -47.52 -20.98
C LEU A 5 47.46 -47.06 -20.46
N THR A 6 46.38 -46.91 -21.24
CA THR A 6 45.40 -47.92 -21.77
C THR A 6 44.86 -48.83 -20.66
N THR A 7 43.59 -49.12 -20.41
CA THR A 7 42.31 -49.37 -21.14
C THR A 7 41.24 -49.51 -20.00
N GLY A 8 39.93 -49.28 -20.12
CA GLY A 8 38.95 -49.73 -21.11
C GLY A 8 37.80 -50.44 -20.39
N GLU A 9 36.56 -50.08 -20.80
CA GLU A 9 35.30 -50.87 -20.76
C GLU A 9 34.66 -51.26 -19.42
N ALA A 10 33.35 -51.49 -19.28
CA ALA A 10 32.09 -51.10 -19.95
C ALA A 10 30.97 -51.87 -19.19
N ALA A 11 29.73 -51.35 -19.23
CA ALA A 11 28.46 -52.09 -19.03
C ALA A 11 28.17 -52.64 -17.61
N SER A 12 26.95 -52.76 -17.08
CA SER A 12 25.57 -52.48 -17.49
C SER A 12 24.71 -52.73 -16.22
N GLU A 13 23.46 -52.25 -16.23
CA GLU A 13 22.31 -52.90 -15.57
C GLU A 13 22.15 -52.82 -14.04
N LYS A 14 21.23 -51.95 -13.58
CA LYS A 14 19.81 -52.36 -13.41
C LYS A 14 18.92 -51.21 -12.95
N GLN A 15 17.91 -50.97 -13.78
CA GLN A 15 16.71 -50.21 -13.47
C GLN A 15 16.00 -50.80 -12.24
N HIS A 16 15.60 -49.94 -11.31
CA HIS A 16 14.40 -50.18 -10.53
C HIS A 16 13.68 -48.86 -10.26
N LEU A 17 12.73 -48.55 -11.15
CA LEU A 17 11.62 -47.65 -10.85
C LEU A 17 10.92 -48.17 -9.59
N LYS A 18 10.92 -47.36 -8.52
CA LYS A 18 9.87 -47.40 -7.51
C LYS A 18 9.19 -46.05 -7.44
N ARG A 19 8.02 -46.02 -8.08
CA ARG A 19 6.91 -45.09 -7.87
C ARG A 19 6.69 -44.88 -6.38
N ALA A 20 7.01 -43.69 -5.88
CA ALA A 20 6.50 -43.20 -4.60
C ALA A 20 5.43 -42.13 -4.88
N SER A 21 4.22 -42.63 -5.10
CA SER A 21 2.93 -42.06 -4.67
C SER A 21 2.88 -40.55 -4.42
N ILE A 22 2.41 -39.81 -5.43
CA ILE A 22 1.78 -38.50 -5.27
C ILE A 22 0.54 -38.69 -4.40
N LYS A 23 0.68 -38.50 -3.09
CA LYS A 23 -0.45 -38.34 -2.17
C LYS A 23 -0.87 -36.88 -2.19
N SER A 24 -2.13 -36.67 -2.56
CA SER A 24 -2.85 -35.41 -2.64
C SER A 24 -2.54 -34.47 -1.48
N ALA A 25 -2.05 -33.27 -1.80
CA ALA A 25 -2.01 -32.13 -0.90
C ALA A 25 -3.45 -31.61 -0.65
N ARG A 26 -4.17 -32.27 0.26
CA ARG A 26 -5.41 -31.73 0.85
C ARG A 26 -5.04 -30.75 1.96
N GLY A 27 -5.45 -29.50 1.81
CA GLY A 27 -5.69 -28.56 2.90
C GLY A 27 -4.44 -27.95 3.57
N ARG A 28 -3.60 -27.22 2.85
CA ARG A 28 -2.74 -26.23 3.50
C ARG A 28 -3.61 -25.06 3.97
N ARG A 29 -4.01 -25.06 5.25
CA ARG A 29 -4.43 -23.82 5.92
C ARG A 29 -3.30 -22.82 5.72
N ALA A 30 -3.54 -21.75 4.96
CA ALA A 30 -2.58 -20.67 4.82
C ALA A 30 -2.25 -20.15 6.22
N VAL A 31 -1.02 -20.39 6.68
CA VAL A 31 -0.53 -19.88 7.96
C VAL A 31 -0.60 -18.37 7.87
N ARG A 32 -1.46 -17.76 8.67
CA ARG A 32 -1.63 -16.31 8.72
C ARG A 32 -0.42 -15.71 9.46
N TYR A 33 0.59 -15.26 8.72
CA TYR A 33 1.71 -14.45 9.24
C TYR A 33 1.20 -13.19 10.00
N GLN A 34 1.22 -13.17 11.34
CA GLN A 34 0.90 -11.96 12.10
C GLN A 34 2.11 -11.03 12.00
N GLY A 35 1.99 -9.91 11.30
CA GLY A 35 3.10 -8.99 11.08
C GLY A 35 3.77 -8.53 12.37
N ALA A 36 5.09 -8.31 12.32
CA ALA A 36 5.82 -7.80 13.47
C ALA A 36 5.30 -6.40 13.84
N PRO A 37 5.05 -6.10 15.13
CA PRO A 37 4.69 -4.75 15.54
C PRO A 37 5.80 -3.78 15.17
N CYS A 38 5.44 -2.58 14.67
CA CYS A 38 6.42 -1.57 14.33
C CYS A 38 7.06 -1.01 15.61
N THR A 39 8.38 -1.17 15.74
CA THR A 39 9.21 -0.64 16.84
C THR A 39 10.18 0.44 16.37
N CYS A 40 10.02 0.93 15.13
CA CYS A 40 10.86 1.97 14.57
C CYS A 40 10.71 3.29 15.35
N GLN A 41 11.82 4.00 15.48
CA GLN A 41 11.90 5.25 16.22
C GLN A 41 11.82 6.44 15.27
N LEU A 42 11.25 7.52 15.76
CA LEU A 42 11.24 8.77 15.03
C LEU A 42 12.67 9.30 14.94
N LEU A 43 13.10 9.70 13.74
CA LEU A 43 14.34 10.47 13.57
C LEU A 43 14.29 11.69 14.49
N PRO A 44 15.39 12.03 15.20
CA PRO A 44 15.36 13.09 16.20
C PRO A 44 14.98 14.41 15.54
N LEU A 45 13.71 14.76 15.70
CA LEU A 45 13.26 16.14 15.74
C LEU A 45 13.63 16.64 17.13
N THR A 46 14.00 17.90 17.27
CA THR A 46 14.16 18.55 18.57
C THR A 46 13.00 18.13 19.48
N HIS A 47 13.35 17.59 20.65
CA HIS A 47 12.49 16.80 21.54
C HIS A 47 11.17 17.50 21.92
N THR A 48 11.11 18.82 21.74
CA THR A 48 9.99 19.72 22.00
C THR A 48 8.89 19.67 20.92
N GLU A 49 9.23 19.54 19.63
CA GLU A 49 8.24 19.54 18.54
C GLU A 49 7.58 18.15 18.36
N ALA A 50 8.35 17.08 18.55
CA ALA A 50 7.88 15.71 18.35
C ALA A 50 6.78 15.29 19.34
N LEU A 51 6.91 15.64 20.62
CA LEU A 51 5.99 15.16 21.66
C LEU A 51 4.64 15.87 21.64
N GLN A 52 4.59 17.11 21.15
CA GLN A 52 3.37 17.91 21.09
C GLN A 52 2.54 17.54 19.85
N GLU A 53 3.17 17.34 18.70
CA GLU A 53 2.50 16.92 17.46
C GLU A 53 1.97 15.47 17.50
N ILE A 54 2.69 14.53 18.15
CA ILE A 54 2.26 13.12 18.26
C ILE A 54 1.04 12.97 19.18
N ARG A 55 0.86 13.86 20.15
CA ARG A 55 -0.27 13.80 21.10
C ARG A 55 -1.57 14.39 20.56
N GLU A 56 -1.50 15.29 19.59
CA GLU A 56 -2.64 16.14 19.21
C GLU A 56 -3.25 15.80 17.83
N ALA A 57 -2.69 14.86 17.05
CA ALA A 57 -3.25 14.46 15.76
C ALA A 57 -3.27 12.93 15.56
N GLU A 58 -4.29 12.42 14.84
CA GLU A 58 -4.40 11.00 14.46
C GLU A 58 -3.56 10.63 13.22
N GLU A 59 -3.13 11.61 12.41
CA GLU A 59 -2.31 11.45 11.18
C GLU A 59 -0.77 11.70 11.27
N PRO A 60 -0.16 12.24 12.36
CA PRO A 60 1.20 12.81 12.32
C PRO A 60 2.30 11.73 12.22
N LEU A 61 2.00 10.49 12.57
CA LEU A 61 2.93 9.36 12.43
C LEU A 61 3.17 8.97 10.96
N LEU A 62 2.27 9.34 10.05
CA LEU A 62 2.40 9.03 8.62
C LEU A 62 3.12 10.13 7.82
N GLU A 63 3.37 11.28 8.43
CA GLU A 63 4.11 12.40 7.83
C GLU A 63 5.59 12.41 8.21
N LYS A 64 6.00 11.46 9.06
CA LYS A 64 7.37 11.38 9.55
C LYS A 64 7.98 10.01 9.24
N ILE A 65 9.28 10.01 8.98
CA ILE A 65 10.04 8.78 8.74
C ILE A 65 10.46 8.19 10.09
N LEU A 66 10.13 6.91 10.26
CA LEU A 66 10.58 6.10 11.38
C LEU A 66 11.70 5.17 10.90
N LEU A 67 12.78 5.07 11.66
CA LEU A 67 13.87 4.15 11.39
C LEU A 67 14.13 3.25 12.60
N PRO A 68 14.48 1.97 12.39
CA PRO A 68 14.99 1.12 13.46
C PRO A 68 16.33 1.68 13.98
N THR A 69 16.60 1.42 15.27
CA THR A 69 17.78 1.94 15.98
C THR A 69 19.09 1.64 15.24
N GLU A 70 19.18 0.46 14.64
CA GLU A 70 20.36 0.00 13.92
C GLU A 70 20.64 0.85 12.66
N LEU A 71 19.60 1.18 11.89
CA LEU A 71 19.74 2.09 10.74
C LEU A 71 20.08 3.51 11.19
N LEU A 72 19.52 3.97 12.31
CA LEU A 72 19.85 5.29 12.85
C LEU A 72 21.34 5.38 13.25
N GLN A 73 21.88 4.32 13.87
CA GLN A 73 23.30 4.22 14.21
C GLN A 73 24.18 4.18 12.96
N GLU A 74 23.76 3.47 11.92
CA GLU A 74 24.47 3.42 10.64
C GLU A 74 24.54 4.81 9.98
N VAL A 75 23.39 5.51 9.93
CA VAL A 75 23.25 6.89 9.45
C VAL A 75 24.18 7.82 10.23
N GLN A 76 24.17 7.73 11.56
CA GLN A 76 25.04 8.50 12.47
C GLN A 76 26.53 8.31 12.13
N GLN A 77 26.97 7.06 11.98
CA GLN A 77 28.38 6.73 11.72
C GLN A 77 28.85 7.22 10.35
N HIS A 78 28.05 7.01 9.30
CA HIS A 78 28.48 7.29 7.93
C HIS A 78 28.33 8.77 7.55
N ILE A 79 27.29 9.46 8.03
CA ILE A 79 27.06 10.85 7.65
C ILE A 79 28.20 11.76 8.11
N GLN A 80 28.71 11.59 9.33
CA GLN A 80 29.79 12.45 9.84
C GLN A 80 31.03 12.38 8.95
N GLU A 81 31.40 11.17 8.50
CA GLU A 81 32.50 10.98 7.55
C GLU A 81 32.22 11.63 6.19
N LEU A 82 30.99 11.48 5.68
CA LEU A 82 30.59 12.03 4.38
C LEU A 82 30.53 13.56 4.38
N LEU A 83 30.00 14.17 5.43
CA LEU A 83 29.97 15.63 5.62
C LEU A 83 31.39 16.21 5.65
N THR A 84 32.34 15.49 6.26
CA THR A 84 33.76 15.90 6.31
C THR A 84 34.41 15.94 4.92
N ARG A 85 34.03 15.02 4.02
CA ARG A 85 34.59 14.93 2.65
C ARG A 85 34.11 16.04 1.71
N ARG A 86 33.06 16.78 2.08
CA ARG A 86 32.44 17.86 1.28
C ARG A 86 32.09 17.50 -0.18
N GLN A 87 31.86 16.22 -0.46
CA GLN A 87 31.39 15.77 -1.76
C GLN A 87 29.85 15.79 -1.80
N PRO A 88 29.22 16.10 -2.94
CA PRO A 88 27.77 16.07 -3.03
C PRO A 88 27.25 14.64 -2.88
N PHE A 89 26.21 14.45 -2.09
CA PHE A 89 25.52 13.18 -1.94
C PHE A 89 24.07 13.40 -1.53
N SER A 90 23.23 12.39 -1.74
CA SER A 90 21.87 12.39 -1.23
C SER A 90 21.58 11.11 -0.47
N LEU A 91 20.78 11.23 0.58
CA LEU A 91 20.34 10.12 1.41
C LEU A 91 18.81 10.09 1.42
N PHE A 92 18.28 8.90 1.22
CA PHE A 92 16.85 8.60 1.25
C PHE A 92 16.59 7.63 2.38
N ALA A 93 15.49 7.83 3.08
CA ALA A 93 14.98 6.92 4.09
C ALA A 93 13.55 6.53 3.75
N LEU A 94 13.29 5.22 3.81
CA LEU A 94 11.99 4.64 3.56
C LEU A 94 11.49 3.94 4.81
N HIS A 95 10.22 4.11 5.12
CA HIS A 95 9.52 3.41 6.19
C HIS A 95 8.17 2.91 5.70
N ILE A 96 7.86 1.65 6.03
CA ILE A 96 6.68 0.95 5.55
C ILE A 96 5.92 0.41 6.74
N VAL A 97 4.64 0.77 6.82
CA VAL A 97 3.78 0.41 7.93
C VAL A 97 2.39 0.03 7.44
N GLN A 98 1.86 -1.06 7.99
CA GLN A 98 0.48 -1.46 7.90
C GLN A 98 -0.29 -0.90 9.10
N VAL A 99 -1.38 -0.18 8.82
CA VAL A 99 -2.20 0.51 9.83
C VAL A 99 -3.52 -0.22 9.99
N GLU A 100 -3.72 -0.83 11.15
CA GLU A 100 -4.99 -1.43 11.57
C GLU A 100 -5.79 -0.42 12.40
N ARG A 101 -6.89 0.10 11.83
CA ARG A 101 -7.84 0.95 12.53
C ARG A 101 -8.89 0.08 13.23
N GLN A 102 -8.96 0.17 14.56
CA GLN A 102 -9.97 -0.54 15.35
C GLN A 102 -11.01 0.46 15.87
N SER A 103 -12.27 0.25 15.49
CA SER A 103 -13.41 0.93 16.11
C SER A 103 -14.18 -0.08 16.98
N THR A 104 -14.54 0.34 18.19
CA THR A 104 -15.42 -0.42 19.07
C THR A 104 -16.69 0.36 19.27
N TYR A 105 -17.84 -0.24 18.93
CA TYR A 105 -19.14 0.35 19.22
C TYR A 105 -19.47 0.19 20.70
N ASP A 106 -19.63 1.30 21.41
CA ASP A 106 -20.13 1.31 22.77
C ASP A 106 -21.67 1.37 22.74
N ALA A 107 -22.28 0.24 23.09
CA ALA A 107 -23.73 0.10 23.13
C ALA A 107 -24.39 1.00 24.19
N THR A 108 -23.65 1.41 25.22
CA THR A 108 -24.15 2.24 26.33
C THR A 108 -24.26 3.71 25.93
N THR A 109 -23.27 4.20 25.19
CA THR A 109 -23.22 5.58 24.72
C THR A 109 -23.71 5.76 23.29
N HIS A 110 -24.07 4.66 22.60
CA HIS A 110 -24.44 4.61 21.19
C HIS A 110 -23.40 5.30 20.28
N LYS A 111 -22.11 5.20 20.65
CA LYS A 111 -21.00 5.86 19.95
C LYS A 111 -19.92 4.86 19.59
N TYR A 112 -19.30 5.08 18.44
CA TYR A 112 -18.05 4.39 18.11
C TYR A 112 -16.91 5.06 18.86
N VAL A 113 -16.19 4.27 19.66
CA VAL A 113 -14.93 4.65 20.27
C VAL A 113 -13.82 4.18 19.34
N PHE A 114 -13.07 5.12 18.78
CA PHE A 114 -11.90 4.84 17.97
C PHE A 114 -10.70 4.60 18.88
N ARG A 115 -10.01 3.48 18.68
CA ARG A 115 -8.75 3.19 19.36
C ARG A 115 -7.59 3.72 18.52
N PRO A 116 -6.45 4.08 19.15
CA PRO A 116 -5.25 4.41 18.42
C PRO A 116 -4.91 3.32 17.40
N PRO A 117 -4.52 3.69 16.17
CA PRO A 117 -4.17 2.74 15.14
C PRO A 117 -3.04 1.82 15.60
N ARG A 118 -3.14 0.52 15.30
CA ARG A 118 -2.03 -0.42 15.51
C ARG A 118 -1.17 -0.48 14.26
N CYS A 119 0.12 -0.29 14.45
CA CYS A 119 1.11 -0.27 13.38
C CYS A 119 1.92 -1.57 13.38
N SER A 120 2.02 -2.22 12.22
CA SER A 120 2.84 -3.43 12.02
C SER A 120 3.58 -3.35 10.68
N HIS A 121 4.67 -4.09 10.52
CA HIS A 121 5.33 -4.19 9.21
C HIS A 121 4.67 -5.27 8.35
N PRO A 122 4.66 -5.09 7.02
CA PRO A 122 4.22 -6.13 6.11
C PRO A 122 5.18 -7.32 6.15
N ALA A 123 4.75 -8.45 5.60
CA ALA A 123 5.60 -9.63 5.52
C ALA A 123 6.90 -9.36 4.73
N PRO A 124 8.02 -10.05 5.04
CA PRO A 124 9.31 -9.82 4.39
C PRO A 124 9.28 -9.84 2.85
N GLY A 125 8.41 -10.66 2.26
CA GLY A 125 8.27 -10.75 0.80
C GLY A 125 7.85 -9.43 0.15
N PHE A 126 7.17 -8.54 0.86
CA PHE A 126 6.82 -7.21 0.37
C PHE A 126 8.05 -6.32 0.18
N MET A 127 8.99 -6.33 1.14
CA MET A 127 10.22 -5.54 1.04
C MET A 127 11.05 -5.92 -0.18
N ASN A 128 11.16 -7.22 -0.48
CA ASN A 128 11.91 -7.69 -1.64
C ASN A 128 11.30 -7.16 -2.96
N GLN A 129 9.98 -7.18 -3.09
CA GLN A 129 9.29 -6.64 -4.27
C GLN A 129 9.50 -5.13 -4.40
N LEU A 130 9.43 -4.41 -3.29
CA LEU A 130 9.70 -2.98 -3.27
C LEU A 130 11.15 -2.68 -3.66
N GLU A 131 12.09 -3.47 -3.15
CA GLU A 131 13.52 -3.36 -3.45
C GLU A 131 13.78 -3.52 -4.96
N ASP A 132 13.17 -4.51 -5.60
CA ASP A 132 13.27 -4.74 -7.04
C ASP A 132 12.79 -3.52 -7.86
N LYS A 133 11.67 -2.91 -7.44
CA LYS A 133 11.13 -1.69 -8.07
C LYS A 133 12.06 -0.49 -7.90
N ILE A 134 12.63 -0.32 -6.72
CA ILE A 134 13.57 0.78 -6.44
C ILE A 134 14.85 0.58 -7.25
N LYS A 135 15.43 -0.63 -7.22
CA LYS A 135 16.66 -0.95 -7.96
C LYS A 135 16.57 -0.69 -9.46
N ALA A 136 15.38 -0.85 -10.06
CA ALA A 136 15.17 -0.59 -11.48
C ALA A 136 15.44 0.86 -11.92
N VAL A 137 15.45 1.83 -10.98
CA VAL A 137 15.71 3.25 -11.29
C VAL A 137 17.06 3.76 -10.77
N LEU A 138 17.85 2.90 -10.12
CA LEU A 138 19.14 3.22 -9.54
C LEU A 138 20.30 2.98 -10.51
N ARG A 139 21.39 3.71 -10.31
CA ARG A 139 22.67 3.51 -10.98
C ARG A 139 23.47 2.43 -10.24
N GLY A 140 24.47 1.85 -10.91
CA GLY A 140 25.35 0.86 -10.28
C GLY A 140 26.18 1.39 -9.10
N SER A 141 26.36 2.71 -8.98
CA SER A 141 27.03 3.38 -7.87
C SER A 141 26.11 3.69 -6.68
N ASP A 142 24.81 3.49 -6.83
CA ASP A 142 23.83 3.81 -5.80
C ASP A 142 23.70 2.61 -4.84
N HIS A 143 23.54 2.89 -3.55
CA HIS A 143 23.55 1.86 -2.52
C HIS A 143 22.23 1.83 -1.77
N LEU A 144 21.44 0.78 -2.01
CA LEU A 144 20.21 0.48 -1.29
C LEU A 144 20.48 -0.57 -0.20
N ARG A 145 20.15 -0.25 1.04
CA ARG A 145 20.25 -1.15 2.20
C ARG A 145 18.89 -1.27 2.86
N THR A 146 18.37 -2.50 2.97
CA THR A 146 17.13 -2.81 3.67
C THR A 146 17.44 -3.28 5.08
N HIS A 147 16.64 -2.88 6.07
CA HIS A 147 16.76 -3.36 7.45
C HIS A 147 15.40 -3.82 7.99
N GLY A 148 15.36 -5.07 8.42
CA GLY A 148 14.12 -5.70 8.86
C GLY A 148 13.07 -5.76 7.76
N GLU A 149 11.80 -5.65 8.16
CA GLU A 149 10.64 -5.84 7.28
C GLU A 149 9.98 -4.52 6.82
N GLY A 150 10.53 -3.38 7.24
CA GLY A 150 9.81 -2.12 7.13
C GLY A 150 10.65 -0.89 6.80
N SER A 151 11.97 -1.00 6.69
CA SER A 151 12.81 0.17 6.48
C SER A 151 13.91 -0.06 5.46
N ALA A 152 14.27 1.00 4.75
CA ALA A 152 15.41 1.01 3.84
C ALA A 152 16.11 2.37 3.83
N LEU A 153 17.42 2.35 3.60
CA LEU A 153 18.24 3.52 3.31
C LEU A 153 18.78 3.42 1.89
N LEU A 154 18.72 4.54 1.18
CA LEU A 154 19.30 4.66 -0.15
C LEU A 154 20.30 5.81 -0.17
N PHE A 155 21.55 5.48 -0.43
CA PHE A 155 22.66 6.43 -0.53
C PHE A 155 23.05 6.64 -1.99
N LEU A 156 23.12 7.91 -2.40
CA LEU A 156 23.35 8.37 -3.76
C LEU A 156 24.59 9.26 -3.83
N PRO A 157 25.79 8.69 -4.08
CA PRO A 157 27.01 9.47 -4.18
C PRO A 157 27.01 10.36 -5.42
N GLY A 158 27.51 11.59 -5.30
CA GLY A 158 27.61 12.55 -6.41
C GLY A 158 26.27 13.17 -6.81
N VAL A 159 25.21 12.98 -6.03
CA VAL A 159 23.86 13.48 -6.34
C VAL A 159 23.51 14.64 -5.41
N GLY A 160 23.31 15.83 -5.97
CA GLY A 160 22.77 16.99 -5.24
C GLY A 160 21.24 17.04 -5.23
N SER A 161 20.68 18.09 -4.63
CA SER A 161 19.22 18.25 -4.39
C SER A 161 18.34 18.10 -5.62
N GLY A 162 18.69 18.75 -6.74
CA GLY A 162 17.92 18.63 -7.99
C GLY A 162 17.94 17.21 -8.57
N GLY A 163 19.08 16.52 -8.48
CA GLY A 163 19.21 15.12 -8.90
C GLY A 163 18.43 14.18 -7.98
N ALA A 164 18.46 14.44 -6.68
CA ALA A 164 17.71 13.70 -5.68
C ALA A 164 16.22 13.79 -5.93
N TYR A 165 15.69 15.00 -6.16
CA TYR A 165 14.28 15.18 -6.47
C TYR A 165 13.84 14.38 -7.71
N ASN A 166 14.64 14.40 -8.78
CA ASN A 166 14.34 13.58 -9.97
C ASN A 166 14.41 12.08 -9.72
N ILE A 167 15.25 11.63 -8.77
CA ILE A 167 15.29 10.22 -8.33
C ILE A 167 14.07 9.90 -7.47
N LEU A 168 13.68 10.78 -6.54
CA LEU A 168 12.49 10.65 -5.72
C LEU A 168 11.24 10.43 -6.56
N GLU A 169 11.02 11.26 -7.58
CA GLU A 169 9.83 11.15 -8.44
C GLU A 169 9.83 9.83 -9.24
N ARG A 170 11.00 9.36 -9.68
CA ARG A 170 11.11 8.06 -10.38
C ARG A 170 10.86 6.89 -9.44
N ILE A 171 11.40 6.93 -8.23
CA ILE A 171 11.12 5.93 -7.19
C ILE A 171 9.63 5.93 -6.89
N TYR A 172 9.06 7.10 -6.60
CA TYR A 172 7.63 7.26 -6.31
C TYR A 172 6.77 6.66 -7.42
N ALA A 173 7.05 6.99 -8.69
CA ALA A 173 6.32 6.43 -9.82
C ALA A 173 6.44 4.89 -9.91
N GLN A 174 7.62 4.31 -9.67
CA GLN A 174 7.77 2.85 -9.67
C GLN A 174 7.03 2.17 -8.52
N VAL A 175 7.02 2.80 -7.35
CA VAL A 175 6.36 2.28 -6.15
C VAL A 175 4.84 2.44 -6.25
N ASP A 176 4.34 3.52 -6.84
CA ASP A 176 2.91 3.76 -7.07
C ASP A 176 2.30 2.78 -8.08
N LEU A 177 3.13 2.22 -8.97
CA LEU A 177 2.75 1.11 -9.86
C LEU A 177 2.63 -0.24 -9.13
N LEU A 178 2.94 -0.33 -7.84
CA LEU A 178 2.68 -1.54 -7.07
C LEU A 178 1.18 -1.70 -6.85
N GLU A 179 0.59 -2.61 -7.61
CA GLU A 179 -0.78 -3.05 -7.40
C GLU A 179 -0.84 -3.98 -6.19
N ALA A 180 -1.77 -3.74 -5.27
CA ALA A 180 -1.94 -4.56 -4.07
C ALA A 180 -2.22 -6.04 -4.39
N GLU A 181 -2.75 -6.30 -5.59
CA GLU A 181 -3.05 -7.59 -6.18
C GLU A 181 -1.81 -8.40 -6.54
N THR A 182 -0.70 -7.72 -6.85
CA THR A 182 0.56 -8.35 -7.24
C THR A 182 1.44 -8.70 -6.03
N ILE A 183 1.06 -8.21 -4.84
CA ILE A 183 1.86 -8.36 -3.64
C ILE A 183 1.73 -9.76 -3.06
N ILE A 184 2.87 -10.43 -2.94
CA ILE A 184 2.97 -11.76 -2.32
C ILE A 184 3.84 -11.70 -1.06
N PRO A 185 3.32 -12.05 0.13
CA PRO A 185 1.93 -12.40 0.43
C PRO A 185 1.01 -11.16 0.45
N PRO A 186 -0.30 -11.32 0.23
CA PRO A 186 -1.22 -10.19 0.13
C PRO A 186 -1.22 -9.31 1.39
N LEU A 187 -1.35 -8.00 1.17
CA LEU A 187 -1.49 -7.01 2.25
C LEU A 187 -2.78 -7.25 3.05
N ARG A 188 -2.71 -6.99 4.36
CA ARG A 188 -3.83 -7.20 5.29
C ARG A 188 -4.54 -5.93 5.69
N HIS A 189 -3.76 -4.88 5.82
CA HIS A 189 -4.23 -3.57 6.23
C HIS A 189 -3.70 -2.54 5.25
N GLU A 190 -4.26 -1.33 5.36
CA GLU A 190 -3.76 -0.17 4.62
C GLU A 190 -2.27 -0.03 4.89
N THR A 191 -1.48 -0.05 3.82
CA THR A 191 -0.02 -0.06 3.90
C THR A 191 0.49 1.27 3.37
N HIS A 192 1.20 2.00 4.21
CA HIS A 192 1.83 3.26 3.84
C HIS A 192 3.32 3.04 3.61
N ILE A 193 3.83 3.59 2.52
CA ILE A 193 5.24 3.66 2.19
C ILE A 193 5.60 5.14 2.23
N VAL A 194 6.38 5.53 3.23
CA VAL A 194 6.79 6.91 3.47
C VAL A 194 8.24 7.05 3.02
N ILE A 195 8.52 8.06 2.21
CA ILE A 195 9.85 8.33 1.65
C ILE A 195 10.27 9.74 2.07
N GLY A 196 11.38 9.85 2.79
CA GLY A 196 12.07 11.10 3.11
C GLY A 196 13.43 11.13 2.43
N TYR A 197 13.96 12.33 2.19
CA TYR A 197 15.29 12.49 1.65
C TYR A 197 15.93 13.82 2.06
N THR A 198 17.24 13.87 1.96
CA THR A 198 18.05 15.10 2.11
C THR A 198 19.29 14.98 1.22
N SER A 199 19.91 16.11 0.92
CA SER A 199 21.05 16.21 0.01
C SER A 199 22.10 17.15 0.58
N PHE A 200 23.37 16.78 0.49
CA PHE A 200 24.48 17.65 0.80
C PHE A 200 25.12 18.21 -0.49
N PRO A 201 25.54 19.49 -0.52
CA PRO A 201 25.28 20.52 0.49
C PRO A 201 23.81 21.00 0.43
N GLU A 202 23.19 21.17 1.59
CA GLU A 202 21.89 21.85 1.75
C GLU A 202 22.09 23.21 2.44
N GLN A 203 21.02 24.01 2.59
CA GLN A 203 21.07 25.25 3.36
C GLN A 203 21.41 25.02 4.85
N GLN A 204 21.23 23.80 5.34
CA GLN A 204 21.55 23.36 6.70
C GLN A 204 22.82 22.50 6.63
N GLU A 205 23.98 23.05 7.02
CA GLU A 205 25.26 22.30 7.03
C GLU A 205 25.47 21.49 8.32
N THR A 206 24.53 21.55 9.27
CA THR A 206 24.64 20.82 10.54
C THR A 206 24.13 19.39 10.41
N TYR A 207 24.78 18.49 11.14
CA TYR A 207 24.34 17.10 11.27
C TYR A 207 22.87 16.98 11.72
N GLU A 208 22.44 17.80 12.68
CA GLU A 208 21.07 17.82 13.18
C GLU A 208 20.07 18.28 12.10
N GLY A 209 20.37 19.35 11.38
CA GLY A 209 19.53 19.82 10.28
C GLY A 209 19.39 18.79 9.17
N PHE A 210 20.46 18.04 8.89
CA PHE A 210 20.44 16.92 7.94
C PHE A 210 19.47 15.81 8.38
N LEU A 211 19.53 15.38 9.65
CA LEU A 211 18.61 14.37 10.17
C LEU A 211 17.16 14.86 10.22
N GLN A 212 16.95 16.12 10.59
CA GLN A 212 15.61 16.72 10.64
C GLN A 212 14.96 16.70 9.25
N GLN A 213 15.73 17.03 8.22
CA GLN A 213 15.26 17.01 6.84
C GLN A 213 15.00 15.58 6.34
N LEU A 214 15.90 14.63 6.65
CA LEU A 214 15.70 13.21 6.34
C LEU A 214 14.40 12.65 6.98
N GLY A 215 14.07 13.13 8.18
CA GLY A 215 12.90 12.70 8.94
C GLY A 215 11.56 13.17 8.37
N ARG A 216 11.55 14.13 7.45
CA ARG A 216 10.33 14.67 6.83
C ARG A 216 9.85 13.79 5.68
N CYS A 217 8.55 13.53 5.63
CA CYS A 217 7.93 12.88 4.48
C CYS A 217 7.99 13.80 3.25
N ALA A 218 8.69 13.34 2.21
CA ALA A 218 8.68 13.98 0.91
C ALA A 218 7.61 13.37 -0.01
N ARG A 219 7.41 12.05 0.05
CA ARG A 219 6.37 11.31 -0.68
C ARG A 219 5.77 10.21 0.18
N ARG A 220 4.49 9.93 -0.07
CA ARG A 220 3.74 8.84 0.57
C ARG A 220 2.96 8.08 -0.49
N VAL A 221 3.13 6.76 -0.51
CA VAL A 221 2.27 5.84 -1.28
C VAL A 221 1.38 5.10 -0.28
N THR A 222 0.10 4.96 -0.63
CA THR A 222 -0.87 4.23 0.18
C THR A 222 -1.43 3.08 -0.65
N LEU A 223 -1.17 1.85 -0.19
CA LEU A 223 -1.67 0.63 -0.78
C LEU A 223 -2.82 0.10 0.06
N LYS A 224 -4.01 0.01 -0.52
CA LYS A 224 -5.17 -0.55 0.16
C LYS A 224 -5.15 -2.07 0.04
N PRO A 225 -5.40 -2.81 1.13
CA PRO A 225 -5.49 -4.25 1.06
C PRO A 225 -6.73 -4.61 0.25
N ARG A 226 -6.62 -5.65 -0.59
CA ARG A 226 -7.80 -6.23 -1.20
C ARG A 226 -8.71 -6.75 -0.08
N MET A 227 -9.91 -6.20 0.04
CA MET A 227 -10.96 -6.87 0.80
C MET A 227 -11.23 -8.21 0.11
N LEU A 228 -10.59 -9.27 0.58
CA LEU A 228 -11.05 -10.61 0.30
C LEU A 228 -12.41 -10.72 0.99
N LEU A 229 -13.48 -10.40 0.26
CA LEU A 229 -14.83 -10.77 0.66
C LEU A 229 -14.75 -12.23 1.13
N PRO A 230 -15.22 -12.55 2.34
CA PRO A 230 -15.25 -13.93 2.77
C PRO A 230 -16.09 -14.68 1.74
N ILE A 231 -15.46 -15.58 1.00
CA ILE A 231 -16.15 -16.65 0.27
C ILE A 231 -16.75 -17.52 1.37
N SER A 232 -17.88 -17.08 1.92
CA SER A 232 -18.70 -17.87 2.82
C SER A 232 -19.32 -18.97 1.98
N ALA A 233 -18.68 -20.13 2.01
CA ALA A 233 -19.28 -21.45 1.88
C ALA A 233 -20.55 -21.56 1.00
N ALA A 234 -20.44 -21.23 -0.28
CA ALA A 234 -21.34 -21.80 -1.28
C ALA A 234 -21.05 -23.31 -1.29
N HIS A 235 -21.93 -24.06 -0.66
CA HIS A 235 -21.98 -25.51 -0.76
C HIS A 235 -22.14 -25.86 -2.24
N SER A 236 -21.04 -26.21 -2.90
CA SER A 236 -21.06 -26.90 -4.18
C SER A 236 -21.66 -28.29 -3.96
N ARG A 237 -22.98 -28.39 -4.07
CA ARG A 237 -23.62 -29.61 -4.56
C ARG A 237 -23.69 -29.49 -6.08
N HIS A 238 -22.61 -29.89 -6.74
CA HIS A 238 -22.69 -30.27 -8.14
C HIS A 238 -23.44 -31.59 -8.24
N SER A 239 -24.63 -31.57 -8.84
CA SER A 239 -25.10 -32.72 -9.63
C SER A 239 -25.75 -32.22 -10.91
N ASN A 240 -25.34 -32.86 -11.98
CA ASN A 240 -25.61 -32.60 -13.40
C ASN A 240 -27.09 -32.55 -13.78
N LEU A 241 -27.44 -31.83 -14.86
CA LEU A 241 -27.77 -32.40 -16.19
C LEU A 241 -28.46 -31.32 -17.09
N TYR A 242 -27.97 -31.24 -18.33
CA TYR A 242 -28.54 -30.69 -19.58
C TYR A 242 -29.78 -29.77 -19.55
N HIS A 243 -29.64 -28.54 -20.06
CA HIS A 243 -30.35 -28.06 -21.27
C HIS A 243 -29.81 -26.71 -21.80
N GLN A 244 -30.01 -26.50 -23.10
CA GLN A 244 -29.62 -25.35 -23.94
C GLN A 244 -30.21 -23.99 -23.49
N PRO A 245 -29.67 -22.86 -23.98
CA PRO A 245 -30.00 -21.53 -23.48
C PRO A 245 -31.32 -21.01 -24.07
N PRO A 246 -32.02 -20.14 -23.33
CA PRO A 246 -32.24 -18.82 -23.87
C PRO A 246 -32.09 -17.68 -22.84
N ALA A 247 -31.85 -16.49 -23.38
CA ALA A 247 -32.40 -15.21 -22.94
C ALA A 247 -32.04 -14.67 -21.54
N TYR A 248 -31.40 -13.49 -21.56
CA TYR A 248 -31.42 -12.43 -20.55
C TYR A 248 -32.16 -12.76 -19.25
N GLU A 249 -31.44 -12.95 -18.14
CA GLU A 249 -32.00 -12.58 -16.83
C GLU A 249 -30.85 -12.33 -15.86
N ALA A 250 -30.85 -11.11 -15.35
CA ALA A 250 -29.84 -10.53 -14.50
C ALA A 250 -29.69 -11.33 -13.20
N ALA A 251 -28.48 -11.87 -12.98
CA ALA A 251 -28.07 -12.32 -11.66
C ALA A 251 -27.76 -11.09 -10.78
N MET A 252 -28.77 -10.56 -10.10
CA MET A 252 -28.58 -9.58 -9.03
C MET A 252 -27.95 -10.23 -7.79
N PRO A 253 -26.91 -9.65 -7.19
CA PRO A 253 -26.66 -9.78 -5.77
C PRO A 253 -27.29 -8.56 -5.06
N SER A 254 -28.52 -8.72 -4.59
CA SER A 254 -29.25 -7.70 -3.83
C SER A 254 -28.72 -7.60 -2.39
N GLN A 255 -27.64 -6.83 -2.19
CA GLN A 255 -27.41 -6.17 -0.90
C GLN A 255 -26.59 -4.90 -1.13
N VAL A 256 -27.28 -3.79 -1.44
CA VAL A 256 -26.64 -2.48 -1.50
C VAL A 256 -26.11 -2.15 -0.09
N SER A 257 -24.82 -1.84 -0.02
CA SER A 257 -24.18 -1.45 1.25
C SER A 257 -24.64 -0.07 1.67
N PHE A 258 -24.89 0.14 2.96
CA PHE A 258 -25.22 1.45 3.52
C PHE A 258 -23.97 2.12 4.09
N MET A 259 -23.79 3.42 3.85
CA MET A 259 -22.63 4.18 4.31
C MET A 259 -23.02 5.57 4.82
N HIS A 260 -22.33 6.04 5.85
CA HIS A 260 -22.40 7.44 6.29
C HIS A 260 -21.54 8.32 5.39
N LEU A 261 -22.09 9.47 4.98
CA LEU A 261 -21.39 10.35 4.06
C LEU A 261 -20.33 11.19 4.79
N PRO A 262 -19.16 11.43 4.18
CA PRO A 262 -18.16 12.33 4.74
C PRO A 262 -18.68 13.76 4.77
N THR A 263 -18.17 14.58 5.67
CA THR A 263 -18.61 15.98 5.82
C THR A 263 -18.08 16.92 4.73
N CYS A 264 -17.11 16.47 3.93
CA CYS A 264 -16.59 17.15 2.74
C CYS A 264 -16.07 16.13 1.73
N LEU A 265 -16.19 16.44 0.44
CA LEU A 265 -15.70 15.59 -0.64
C LEU A 265 -14.35 16.11 -1.18
N PRO A 266 -13.37 15.23 -1.40
CA PRO A 266 -12.14 15.61 -2.11
C PRO A 266 -12.45 16.18 -3.50
N ARG A 267 -11.87 17.35 -3.84
CA ARG A 267 -12.06 18.01 -5.15
C ARG A 267 -11.81 17.12 -6.37
N ARG A 268 -10.91 16.14 -6.25
CA ARG A 268 -10.63 15.18 -7.32
C ARG A 268 -11.83 14.27 -7.65
N LEU A 269 -12.67 13.95 -6.65
CA LEU A 269 -13.85 13.12 -6.81
C LEU A 269 -15.03 13.93 -7.36
N THR A 270 -15.21 15.17 -6.88
CA THR A 270 -16.32 16.04 -7.33
C THR A 270 -16.16 16.53 -8.77
N ARG A 271 -14.98 16.34 -9.38
CA ARG A 271 -14.74 16.54 -10.81
C ARG A 271 -15.17 15.35 -11.69
N LEU A 272 -15.43 14.17 -11.11
CA LEU A 272 -15.79 12.97 -11.87
C LEU A 272 -17.24 12.99 -12.32
N ILE A 273 -18.11 13.64 -11.55
CA ILE A 273 -19.53 13.81 -11.88
C ILE A 273 -19.78 15.33 -11.95
N PRO A 274 -20.35 15.89 -13.02
CA PRO A 274 -20.74 17.29 -13.03
C PRO A 274 -21.78 17.58 -11.94
N TYR A 275 -21.68 18.73 -11.28
CA TYR A 275 -22.59 19.11 -10.18
C TYR A 275 -24.08 19.04 -10.59
N SER A 276 -24.41 19.52 -11.79
CA SER A 276 -25.79 19.47 -12.30
C SER A 276 -26.33 18.04 -12.37
N VAL A 277 -25.51 17.10 -12.85
CA VAL A 277 -25.85 15.67 -12.91
C VAL A 277 -26.03 15.11 -11.50
N ALA A 278 -25.13 15.46 -10.58
CA ALA A 278 -25.19 15.01 -9.19
C ALA A 278 -26.48 15.47 -8.48
N CYS A 279 -26.94 16.69 -8.75
CA CYS A 279 -28.23 17.18 -8.27
C CYS A 279 -29.41 16.44 -8.91
N THR A 280 -29.39 16.26 -10.24
CA THR A 280 -30.49 15.59 -10.97
C THR A 280 -30.66 14.14 -10.54
N LEU A 281 -29.56 13.40 -10.41
CA LEU A 281 -29.57 11.99 -10.03
C LEU A 281 -29.52 11.77 -8.52
N ARG A 282 -29.42 12.85 -7.74
CA ARG A 282 -29.24 12.84 -6.28
C ARG A 282 -28.17 11.84 -5.87
N CYS A 283 -26.93 12.13 -6.27
CA CYS A 283 -25.79 11.26 -6.01
C CYS A 283 -24.50 12.01 -5.69
N VAL A 284 -23.59 11.40 -4.94
CA VAL A 284 -22.26 11.95 -4.63
C VAL A 284 -21.15 10.90 -4.80
N PRO A 285 -20.00 11.25 -5.42
CA PRO A 285 -18.88 10.33 -5.58
C PRO A 285 -18.11 10.21 -4.26
N LEU A 286 -18.00 8.99 -3.72
CA LEU A 286 -17.37 8.71 -2.42
C LEU A 286 -15.93 8.23 -2.53
N GLY A 287 -15.62 7.54 -3.63
CA GLY A 287 -14.30 6.96 -3.84
C GLY A 287 -14.14 6.46 -5.25
N ARG A 288 -12.90 6.47 -5.73
CA ARG A 288 -12.53 5.89 -7.02
C ARG A 288 -11.37 4.92 -6.79
N GLU A 289 -11.49 3.74 -7.40
CA GLU A 289 -10.45 2.72 -7.40
C GLU A 289 -10.34 2.14 -8.82
N GLN A 290 -9.19 2.33 -9.48
CA GLN A 290 -8.99 1.95 -10.89
C GLN A 290 -10.09 2.51 -11.82
N GLN A 291 -10.93 1.62 -12.37
CA GLN A 291 -12.07 1.89 -13.25
C GLN A 291 -13.43 1.77 -12.53
N ALA A 292 -13.41 1.75 -11.19
CA ALA A 292 -14.59 1.67 -10.35
C ALA A 292 -14.83 3.00 -9.62
N LEU A 293 -16.08 3.43 -9.60
CA LEU A 293 -16.53 4.62 -8.88
C LEU A 293 -17.60 4.22 -7.87
N THR A 294 -17.30 4.39 -6.59
CA THR A 294 -18.29 4.25 -5.52
C THR A 294 -19.11 5.53 -5.44
N VAL A 295 -20.41 5.39 -5.65
CA VAL A 295 -21.35 6.52 -5.66
C VAL A 295 -22.40 6.27 -4.59
N ALA A 296 -22.61 7.25 -3.72
CA ALA A 296 -23.80 7.26 -2.86
C ALA A 296 -24.98 7.81 -3.65
N LEU A 297 -26.10 7.10 -3.64
CA LEU A 297 -27.34 7.50 -4.32
C LEU A 297 -28.52 7.53 -3.33
N ALA A 298 -29.46 8.44 -3.59
CA ALA A 298 -30.76 8.43 -2.91
C ALA A 298 -31.53 7.13 -3.20
N ASP A 299 -31.52 6.69 -4.46
CA ASP A 299 -32.05 5.39 -4.88
C ASP A 299 -30.96 4.56 -5.59
N PRO A 300 -30.26 3.67 -4.88
CA PRO A 300 -29.23 2.83 -5.45
C PRO A 300 -29.78 1.66 -6.29
N SER A 301 -31.10 1.49 -6.36
CA SER A 301 -31.75 0.46 -7.20
C SER A 301 -32.19 1.01 -8.56
N ASN A 302 -32.07 2.32 -8.78
CA ASN A 302 -32.42 2.95 -10.04
C ASN A 302 -31.37 2.65 -11.12
N HIS A 303 -31.62 1.61 -11.91
CA HIS A 303 -30.70 1.17 -12.98
C HIS A 303 -30.44 2.23 -14.06
N GLU A 304 -31.43 3.05 -14.41
CA GLU A 304 -31.23 4.12 -15.39
C GLU A 304 -30.20 5.15 -14.91
N SER A 305 -30.25 5.50 -13.63
CA SER A 305 -29.26 6.39 -13.01
C SER A 305 -27.87 5.77 -13.00
N LEU A 306 -27.77 4.47 -12.69
CA LEU A 306 -26.49 3.75 -12.67
C LEU A 306 -25.87 3.63 -14.06
N ASP A 307 -26.67 3.28 -15.06
CA ASP A 307 -26.22 3.16 -16.45
C ASP A 307 -25.77 4.50 -17.01
N TYR A 308 -26.53 5.57 -16.73
CA TYR A 308 -26.16 6.93 -17.12
C TYR A 308 -24.84 7.37 -16.49
N LEU A 309 -24.67 7.11 -15.18
CA LEU A 309 -23.41 7.42 -14.48
C LEU A 309 -22.24 6.61 -15.04
N ALA A 310 -22.44 5.33 -15.36
CA ALA A 310 -21.41 4.48 -15.94
C ALA A 310 -20.96 5.01 -17.32
N GLN A 311 -21.93 5.41 -18.16
CA GLN A 311 -21.66 5.99 -19.48
C GLN A 311 -20.93 7.33 -19.37
N LEU A 312 -21.39 8.20 -18.47
CA LEU A 312 -20.83 9.54 -18.26
C LEU A 312 -19.39 9.49 -17.77
N THR A 313 -19.11 8.59 -16.83
CA THR A 313 -17.80 8.51 -16.15
C THR A 313 -16.85 7.54 -16.84
N HIS A 314 -17.35 6.70 -17.74
CA HIS A 314 -16.65 5.54 -18.32
C HIS A 314 -16.11 4.59 -17.23
N MET A 315 -16.83 4.45 -16.12
CA MET A 315 -16.44 3.63 -14.97
C MET A 315 -17.53 2.63 -14.58
N THR A 316 -17.13 1.55 -13.92
CA THR A 316 -18.04 0.63 -13.22
C THR A 316 -18.58 1.32 -11.98
N ILE A 317 -19.90 1.46 -11.86
CA ILE A 317 -20.54 2.12 -10.72
C ILE A 317 -20.80 1.11 -9.61
N PHE A 318 -20.30 1.41 -8.41
CA PHE A 318 -20.63 0.69 -7.18
C PHE A 318 -21.60 1.53 -6.35
N PRO A 319 -22.91 1.22 -6.40
CA PRO A 319 -23.91 1.99 -5.67
C PRO A 319 -23.85 1.70 -4.18
N VAL A 320 -24.02 2.75 -3.39
CA VAL A 320 -24.09 2.71 -1.94
C VAL A 320 -25.31 3.51 -1.49
N ALA A 321 -26.07 2.96 -0.54
CA ALA A 321 -27.19 3.64 0.08
C ALA A 321 -26.69 4.62 1.14
N CYS A 322 -27.35 5.76 1.30
CA CYS A 322 -27.05 6.75 2.33
C CYS A 322 -28.32 7.37 2.90
N ARG A 323 -28.19 8.19 3.94
CA ARG A 323 -29.30 9.02 4.42
C ARG A 323 -29.59 10.16 3.45
N HIS A 324 -30.87 10.45 3.24
CA HIS A 324 -31.30 11.52 2.33
C HIS A 324 -30.87 12.90 2.87
N GLU A 325 -30.92 13.11 4.18
CA GLU A 325 -30.54 14.38 4.78
C GLU A 325 -29.04 14.67 4.63
N GLU A 326 -28.19 13.66 4.83
CA GLU A 326 -26.73 13.78 4.67
C GLU A 326 -26.37 14.11 3.22
N LEU A 327 -27.07 13.49 2.25
CA LEU A 327 -26.86 13.69 0.83
C LEU A 327 -27.25 15.11 0.39
N ASP A 328 -28.40 15.60 0.86
CA ASP A 328 -28.92 16.92 0.53
C ASP A 328 -28.01 18.03 1.08
N ILE A 329 -27.47 17.85 2.29
CA ILE A 329 -26.51 18.78 2.88
C ILE A 329 -25.24 18.88 2.02
N LEU A 330 -24.70 17.75 1.58
CA LEU A 330 -23.50 17.72 0.73
C LEU A 330 -23.72 18.42 -0.61
N LEU A 331 -24.84 18.10 -1.28
CA LEU A 331 -25.20 18.72 -2.56
C LEU A 331 -25.47 20.22 -2.44
N ALA A 332 -26.00 20.69 -1.30
CA ALA A 332 -26.31 22.10 -1.09
C ALA A 332 -25.09 22.96 -0.74
N THR A 333 -24.08 22.40 -0.04
CA THR A 333 -23.07 23.23 0.64
C THR A 333 -21.62 22.94 0.26
N LYS A 334 -21.27 21.76 -0.26
CA LYS A 334 -19.86 21.28 -0.28
C LYS A 334 -19.52 20.38 -1.48
N TRP A 335 -19.78 20.88 -2.69
CA TRP A 335 -19.32 20.28 -3.95
C TRP A 335 -17.91 20.75 -4.37
#